data_AF-A0A7S1SP26-F1
#
_entry.id   AF-A0A7S1SP26-F1
#
_cell.length_a   1.000
_cell.length_b   1.000
_cell.length_c   1.000
_cell.angle_alpha   90.00
_cell.angle_beta   90.00
_cell.angle_gamma   90.00
#
_symmetry.space_group_name_H-M   'P 1'
#
loop_
_entity.id
_entity.type
_entity.pdbx_description
1 polymer ?
#
loop_
_entity_poly.entity_id
_entity_poly.type
_entity_poly.pdbx_seq_one_letter_code
_entity_poly.pdbx_strand_id
1 'polypeptide(L)'
;GKLRSAPVESFKALLSRATTPQQPVSKAQGAADLARVKAELDAKMRAVGAKREAEDKLKGLQKKRVLLLAQRDAQAKQRNQLELRRIRASQAVGKHIQEMGMAIEELQSELEPLRGKAEADGRGSRAAGEVSALSEQLTAAVERRAALQARLEAQDFLPPEDEALIRELDDAMDALDAELEYVTDESSKAAAAVADGADAAESFQKRTQELGLAEARGLLAQYMETLVGGRDRERANTAKVAEAEVM
;
A
#
# COMPACT_ATOMS: atom_id res chain seq x y z
N GLY A 1 -68.91 -7.73 1.92
CA GLY A 1 -68.88 -6.49 2.71
C GLY A 1 -67.98 -5.49 2.03
N LYS A 2 -68.49 -4.30 1.70
CA LYS A 2 -67.74 -3.22 1.03
C LYS A 2 -66.92 -2.45 2.08
N LEU A 3 -65.60 -2.64 2.12
CA LEU A 3 -64.69 -1.76 2.84
C LEU A 3 -64.45 -0.52 1.97
N ARG A 4 -65.09 0.60 2.35
CA ARG A 4 -64.88 1.91 1.72
C ARG A 4 -63.47 2.39 2.08
N SER A 5 -62.63 2.65 1.08
CA SER A 5 -61.36 3.36 1.23
C SER A 5 -61.66 4.81 1.62
N ALA A 6 -61.19 5.24 2.79
CA ALA A 6 -61.17 6.66 3.12
C ALA A 6 -60.15 7.38 2.23
N PRO A 7 -60.44 8.59 1.73
CA PRO A 7 -59.47 9.36 0.97
C PRO A 7 -58.32 9.78 1.89
N VAL A 8 -57.08 9.49 1.47
CA VAL A 8 -55.88 10.02 2.13
C VAL A 8 -55.88 11.53 1.90
N GLU A 9 -56.22 12.29 2.93
CA GLU A 9 -56.09 13.75 2.89
C GLU A 9 -54.65 14.11 2.55
N SER A 10 -54.46 15.01 1.58
CA SER A 10 -53.12 15.49 1.25
C SER A 10 -52.47 16.08 2.50
N PHE A 11 -51.20 15.77 2.74
CA PHE A 11 -50.42 16.29 3.87
C PHE A 11 -50.45 17.83 3.95
N LYS A 12 -50.64 18.49 2.79
CA LYS A 12 -50.85 19.94 2.65
C LYS A 12 -52.11 20.44 3.39
N ALA A 13 -53.19 19.65 3.41
CA ALA A 13 -54.43 19.96 4.13
C ALA A 13 -54.24 19.85 5.64
N LEU A 14 -53.52 18.82 6.11
CA LEU A 14 -53.17 18.65 7.53
C LEU A 14 -52.29 19.79 8.06
N LEU A 15 -51.29 20.24 7.29
CA LEU A 15 -50.43 21.37 7.65
C LEU A 15 -51.18 22.70 7.73
N SER A 16 -52.19 22.90 6.87
CA SER A 16 -52.98 24.15 6.84
C SER A 16 -53.84 24.36 8.09
N ARG A 17 -54.18 23.28 8.82
CA ARG A 17 -55.04 23.32 10.01
C ARG A 17 -54.28 23.65 11.31
N ALA A 18 -52.95 23.56 11.31
CA ALA A 18 -52.12 23.70 12.51
C ALA A 18 -51.47 25.09 12.68
N THR A 19 -51.85 26.08 11.85
CA THR A 19 -51.31 27.45 11.91
C THR A 19 -52.22 28.36 12.75
N THR A 20 -51.91 28.49 14.04
CA THR A 20 -52.39 29.57 14.91
C THR A 20 -51.76 30.89 14.46
N PRO A 21 -52.49 32.03 14.47
CA PRO A 21 -51.95 33.29 13.94
C PRO A 21 -50.92 33.89 14.90
N GLN A 22 -49.64 33.87 14.51
CA GLN A 22 -48.64 34.80 15.03
C GLN A 22 -48.37 35.91 14.00
N GLN A 23 -47.99 37.07 14.53
CA GLN A 23 -47.84 38.40 13.91
C GLN A 23 -47.29 38.45 12.48
N PRO A 24 -47.62 39.51 11.71
CA PRO A 24 -47.28 39.64 10.30
C PRO A 24 -45.80 40.03 10.13
N VAL A 25 -44.90 39.06 10.26
CA VAL A 25 -43.71 39.06 9.41
C VAL A 25 -44.22 38.85 7.98
N SER A 26 -43.79 39.68 7.03
CA SER A 26 -44.25 39.53 5.65
C SER A 26 -43.96 38.08 5.20
N LYS A 27 -44.97 37.37 4.70
CA LYS A 27 -44.85 35.95 4.30
C LYS A 27 -43.66 35.71 3.36
N ALA A 28 -43.25 36.73 2.62
CA ALA A 28 -42.08 36.73 1.75
C ALA A 28 -40.74 36.72 2.52
N GLN A 29 -40.59 37.48 3.61
CA GLN A 29 -39.38 37.48 4.44
C GLN A 29 -39.19 36.15 5.16
N GLY A 30 -40.25 35.62 5.80
CA GLY A 30 -40.17 34.32 6.47
C GLY A 30 -39.88 33.14 5.52
N ALA A 31 -40.32 33.21 4.26
CA ALA A 31 -40.00 32.21 3.24
C ALA A 31 -38.54 32.32 2.75
N ALA A 32 -38.00 33.54 2.61
CA ALA A 32 -36.61 33.77 2.20
C ALA A 32 -35.62 33.32 3.28
N ASP A 33 -35.93 33.58 4.55
CA ASP A 33 -35.12 33.14 5.69
C ASP A 33 -35.11 31.61 5.81
N LEU A 34 -36.26 30.97 5.64
CA LEU A 34 -36.39 29.50 5.63
C LEU A 34 -35.58 28.86 4.50
N ALA A 35 -35.60 29.45 3.30
CA ALA A 35 -34.83 28.96 2.15
C ALA A 35 -33.31 29.09 2.39
N ARG A 36 -32.86 30.18 3.02
CA ARG A 36 -31.46 30.37 3.40
C ARG A 36 -31.01 29.33 4.42
N VAL A 37 -31.80 29.14 5.48
CA VAL A 37 -31.52 28.14 6.52
C VAL A 37 -31.52 26.73 5.94
N LYS A 38 -32.47 26.42 5.05
CA LYS A 38 -32.48 25.15 4.34
C LYS A 38 -31.20 24.94 3.52
N ALA A 39 -30.79 25.93 2.72
CA ALA A 39 -29.60 25.83 1.89
C ALA A 39 -28.31 25.62 2.71
N GLU A 40 -28.21 26.28 3.88
CA GLU A 40 -27.13 26.08 4.84
C GLU A 40 -27.12 24.64 5.39
N LEU A 41 -28.27 24.14 5.84
CA LEU A 41 -28.41 22.78 6.37
C LEU A 41 -28.16 21.71 5.30
N ASP A 42 -28.63 21.94 4.07
CA ASP A 42 -28.37 21.09 2.90
C ASP A 42 -26.89 21.01 2.57
N ALA A 43 -26.16 22.13 2.67
CA ALA A 43 -24.71 22.16 2.46
C ALA A 43 -23.97 21.36 3.53
N LYS A 44 -24.35 21.52 4.80
CA LYS A 44 -23.76 20.74 5.90
C LYS A 44 -24.10 19.26 5.80
N MET A 45 -25.33 18.89 5.44
CA MET A 45 -25.72 17.51 5.19
C MET A 45 -24.88 16.85 4.07
N ARG A 46 -24.62 17.59 2.99
CA ARG A 46 -23.72 17.12 1.92
C ARG A 46 -22.31 16.88 2.42
N ALA A 47 -21.76 17.78 3.24
CA ALA A 47 -20.45 17.59 3.85
C ALA A 47 -20.42 16.38 4.82
N VAL A 48 -21.49 16.13 5.58
CA VAL A 48 -21.63 14.91 6.40
C VAL A 48 -21.69 13.64 5.53
N GLY A 49 -22.32 13.71 4.36
CA GLY A 49 -22.30 12.63 3.37
C GLY A 49 -20.88 12.36 2.87
N ALA A 50 -20.19 13.40 2.41
CA ALA A 50 -18.79 13.33 1.97
C ALA A 50 -17.85 12.78 3.05
N LYS A 51 -18.10 13.12 4.32
CA LYS A 51 -17.39 12.54 5.48
C LYS A 51 -17.45 11.01 5.47
N ARG A 52 -18.63 10.42 5.30
CA ARG A 52 -18.82 8.96 5.33
C ARG A 52 -18.08 8.29 4.18
N GLU A 53 -18.16 8.88 2.98
CA GLU A 53 -17.40 8.41 1.82
C GLU A 53 -15.89 8.47 2.08
N ALA A 54 -15.41 9.54 2.71
CA ALA A 54 -14.00 9.69 3.11
C ALA A 54 -13.58 8.68 4.19
N GLU A 55 -14.45 8.39 5.17
CA GLU A 55 -14.21 7.35 6.19
C GLU A 55 -14.08 5.96 5.54
N ASP A 56 -14.93 5.63 4.57
CA ASP A 56 -14.86 4.35 3.87
C ASP A 56 -13.65 4.26 2.95
N LYS A 57 -13.29 5.35 2.26
CA LYS A 57 -12.04 5.47 1.50
C LYS A 57 -10.83 5.25 2.41
N LEU A 58 -10.79 5.90 3.58
CA LEU A 58 -9.69 5.78 4.53
C LEU A 58 -9.52 4.34 5.04
N LYS A 59 -10.62 3.65 5.37
CA LYS A 59 -10.59 2.22 5.73
C LYS A 59 -10.04 1.35 4.59
N GLY A 60 -10.43 1.63 3.35
CA GLY A 60 -9.93 0.94 2.16
C GLY A 60 -8.42 1.14 1.98
N LEU A 61 -7.95 2.37 2.11
CA LEU A 61 -6.53 2.73 2.00
C LEU A 61 -5.69 2.09 3.12
N GLN A 62 -6.20 2.04 4.36
CA GLN A 62 -5.53 1.34 5.47
C GLN A 62 -5.35 -0.15 5.18
N LYS A 63 -6.38 -0.82 4.65
CA LYS A 63 -6.27 -2.24 4.24
C LYS A 63 -5.24 -2.41 3.13
N LYS A 64 -5.28 -1.53 2.12
CA LYS A 64 -4.31 -1.55 1.01
C LYS A 64 -2.88 -1.37 1.52
N ARG A 65 -2.64 -0.43 2.44
CA ARG A 65 -1.33 -0.21 3.05
C ARG A 65 -0.80 -1.46 3.76
N VAL A 66 -1.64 -2.16 4.53
CA VAL A 66 -1.24 -3.41 5.20
C VAL A 66 -0.82 -4.48 4.18
N LEU A 67 -1.55 -4.62 3.07
CA LEU A 67 -1.22 -5.57 2.02
C LEU A 67 0.10 -5.22 1.32
N LEU A 68 0.31 -3.95 0.98
CA LEU A 68 1.54 -3.47 0.35
C LEU A 68 2.76 -3.69 1.27
N LEU A 69 2.63 -3.38 2.57
CA LEU A 69 3.70 -3.63 3.54
C LEU A 69 4.03 -5.13 3.65
N ALA A 70 3.01 -6.00 3.66
CA ALA A 70 3.22 -7.45 3.70
C ALA A 70 3.93 -7.96 2.43
N GLN A 71 3.59 -7.43 1.25
CA GLN A 71 4.26 -7.75 -0.01
C GLN A 71 5.72 -7.28 -0.01
N ARG A 72 5.95 -6.05 0.42
CA ARG A 72 7.30 -5.46 0.54
C ARG A 72 8.18 -6.26 1.49
N ASP A 73 7.64 -6.65 2.65
CA ASP A 73 8.35 -7.50 3.60
C ASP A 73 8.67 -8.89 3.04
N ALA A 74 7.80 -9.45 2.20
CA ALA A 74 8.05 -10.73 1.54
C ALA A 74 9.21 -10.64 0.54
N GLN A 75 9.23 -9.59 -0.29
CA GLN A 75 10.33 -9.33 -1.23
C GLN A 75 11.65 -9.08 -0.50
N ALA A 76 11.64 -8.25 0.55
CA ALA A 76 12.81 -7.98 1.38
C ALA A 76 13.37 -9.26 2.02
N LYS A 77 12.51 -10.18 2.47
CA LYS A 77 12.94 -11.49 2.97
C LYS A 77 13.63 -12.33 1.90
N GLN A 78 13.08 -12.39 0.69
CA GLN A 78 13.70 -13.12 -0.43
C GLN A 78 15.07 -12.52 -0.78
N ARG A 79 15.15 -11.19 -0.91
CA ARG A 79 16.40 -10.47 -1.17
C ARG A 79 17.45 -10.75 -0.10
N ASN A 80 17.06 -10.71 1.18
CA ASN A 80 17.96 -11.03 2.29
C ASN A 80 18.44 -12.48 2.28
N GLN A 81 17.64 -13.44 1.81
CA GLN A 81 18.07 -14.83 1.67
C GLN A 81 19.16 -14.97 0.60
N LEU A 82 19.05 -14.26 -0.53
CA LEU A 82 20.07 -14.24 -1.57
C LEU A 82 21.37 -13.59 -1.08
N GLU A 83 21.25 -12.47 -0.35
CA GLU A 83 22.42 -11.81 0.23
C GLU A 83 23.13 -12.69 1.28
N LEU A 84 22.37 -13.43 2.11
CA LEU A 84 22.95 -14.41 3.03
C LEU A 84 23.68 -15.54 2.29
N ARG A 85 23.17 -16.00 1.14
CA ARG A 85 23.87 -16.97 0.29
C ARG A 85 25.17 -16.38 -0.25
N ARG A 86 25.14 -15.16 -0.75
CA ARG A 86 26.33 -14.43 -1.22
C ARG A 86 27.39 -14.34 -0.13
N ILE A 87 27.02 -13.90 1.07
CA ILE A 87 27.95 -13.79 2.22
C ILE A 87 28.58 -15.13 2.54
N ARG A 88 27.79 -16.21 2.63
CA ARG A 88 28.30 -17.55 2.92
C ARG A 88 29.26 -18.05 1.84
N ALA A 89 28.92 -17.82 0.57
CA ALA A 89 29.77 -18.19 -0.55
C ALA A 89 31.09 -17.39 -0.56
N SER A 90 31.02 -16.08 -0.29
CA SER A 90 32.20 -15.22 -0.12
C SER A 90 33.12 -15.70 1.00
N GLN A 91 32.55 -16.02 2.16
CA GLN A 91 33.30 -16.57 3.31
C GLN A 91 33.95 -17.92 2.98
N ALA A 92 33.23 -18.81 2.28
CA ALA A 92 33.77 -20.10 1.85
C ALA A 92 34.97 -19.93 0.88
N VAL A 93 34.86 -19.01 -0.08
CA VAL A 93 35.97 -18.69 -1.00
C VAL A 93 37.15 -18.08 -0.24
N GLY A 94 36.90 -17.15 0.68
CA GLY A 94 37.95 -16.54 1.51
C GLY A 94 38.71 -17.58 2.35
N LYS A 95 37.98 -18.51 2.99
CA LYS A 95 38.58 -19.63 3.72
C LYS A 95 39.42 -20.52 2.80
N HIS A 96 38.91 -20.83 1.61
CA HIS A 96 39.63 -21.67 0.65
C HIS A 96 40.93 -21.01 0.15
N ILE A 97 40.93 -19.69 -0.04
CA ILE A 97 42.15 -18.92 -0.36
C ILE A 97 43.18 -19.05 0.76
N GLN A 98 42.77 -18.98 2.03
CA GLN A 98 43.67 -19.13 3.17
C GLN A 98 44.26 -20.55 3.23
N GLU A 99 43.43 -21.58 3.07
CA GLU A 99 43.87 -22.98 3.02
C GLU A 99 44.86 -23.25 1.88
N MET A 100 44.57 -22.73 0.68
CA MET A 100 45.51 -22.80 -0.45
C MET A 100 46.80 -22.03 -0.18
N GLY A 101 46.74 -20.91 0.53
CA GLY A 101 47.91 -20.17 0.97
C GLY A 101 48.84 -21.03 1.82
N MET A 102 48.31 -21.69 2.84
CA MET A 102 49.08 -22.61 3.70
C MET A 102 49.65 -23.80 2.90
N ALA A 103 48.85 -24.41 2.02
CA ALA A 103 49.32 -25.52 1.18
C ALA A 103 50.44 -25.09 0.21
N ILE A 104 50.39 -23.86 -0.31
CA ILE A 104 51.45 -23.28 -1.15
C ILE A 104 52.73 -23.10 -0.33
N GLU A 105 52.63 -22.61 0.90
CA GLU A 105 53.78 -22.45 1.81
C GLU A 105 54.42 -23.81 2.16
N GLU A 106 53.61 -24.85 2.41
CA GLU A 106 54.08 -26.22 2.62
C GLU A 106 54.82 -26.76 1.39
N LEU A 107 54.23 -26.65 0.19
CA LEU A 107 54.86 -27.06 -1.06
C LEU A 107 56.19 -26.34 -1.31
N GLN A 108 56.27 -25.03 -1.01
CA GLN A 108 57.50 -24.26 -1.10
C GLN A 108 58.57 -24.75 -0.11
N SER A 109 58.17 -25.05 1.12
CA SER A 109 59.06 -25.57 2.15
C SER A 109 59.59 -26.98 1.82
N GLU A 110 58.80 -27.83 1.17
CA GLU A 110 59.23 -29.15 0.71
C GLU A 110 60.17 -29.06 -0.50
N LEU A 111 59.93 -28.13 -1.42
CA LEU A 111 60.71 -27.94 -2.64
C LEU A 111 62.16 -27.53 -2.38
N GLU A 112 62.42 -26.65 -1.42
CA GLU A 112 63.77 -26.16 -1.10
C GLU A 112 64.80 -27.27 -0.80
N PRO A 113 64.58 -28.15 0.19
CA PRO A 113 65.53 -29.23 0.48
C PRO A 113 65.60 -30.28 -0.65
N LEU A 114 64.49 -30.49 -1.38
CA LEU A 114 64.44 -31.40 -2.52
C LEU A 114 65.26 -30.89 -3.71
N ARG A 115 65.28 -29.58 -3.96
CA ARG A 115 66.14 -28.94 -4.96
C ARG A 115 67.61 -29.13 -4.64
N GLY A 116 68.01 -28.90 -3.38
CA GLY A 116 69.39 -29.13 -2.94
C GLY A 116 69.84 -30.60 -3.12
N LYS A 117 68.95 -31.57 -2.87
CA LYS A 117 69.21 -33.00 -3.14
C LYS A 117 69.31 -33.29 -4.64
N ALA A 118 68.40 -32.77 -5.45
CA ALA A 118 68.40 -32.98 -6.89
C ALA A 118 69.67 -32.43 -7.56
N GLU A 119 70.19 -31.30 -7.08
CA GLU A 119 71.47 -30.73 -7.52
C GLU A 119 72.65 -31.63 -7.17
N ALA A 120 72.66 -32.20 -5.95
CA ALA A 120 73.70 -33.12 -5.51
C ALA A 120 73.69 -34.47 -6.25
N ASP A 121 72.50 -35.02 -6.50
CA ASP A 121 72.31 -36.33 -7.14
C ASP A 121 72.48 -36.29 -8.68
N GLY A 122 72.45 -35.08 -9.27
CA GLY A 122 72.62 -34.87 -10.70
C GLY A 122 71.36 -35.10 -11.54
N ARG A 123 71.48 -34.83 -12.85
CA ARG A 123 70.35 -34.85 -13.81
C ARG A 123 69.79 -36.28 -13.98
N GLY A 124 68.46 -36.39 -13.99
CA GLY A 124 67.75 -37.66 -14.17
C GLY A 124 67.59 -38.49 -12.89
N SER A 125 68.03 -37.97 -11.75
CA SER A 125 67.75 -38.57 -10.43
C SER A 125 66.25 -38.55 -10.12
N ARG A 126 65.83 -39.44 -9.22
CA ARG A 126 64.46 -39.46 -8.70
C ARG A 126 64.08 -38.12 -8.05
N ALA A 127 65.03 -37.50 -7.32
CA ALA A 127 64.86 -36.19 -6.71
C ALA A 127 64.58 -35.10 -7.76
N ALA A 128 65.26 -35.11 -8.91
CA ALA A 128 64.99 -34.17 -10.01
C ALA A 128 63.56 -34.33 -10.58
N GLY A 129 63.05 -35.57 -10.68
CA GLY A 129 61.67 -35.83 -11.08
C GLY A 129 60.64 -35.33 -10.07
N GLU A 130 60.87 -35.55 -8.77
CA GLU A 130 60.01 -35.08 -7.68
C GLU A 130 59.98 -33.54 -7.60
N VAL A 131 61.11 -32.87 -7.82
CA VAL A 131 61.19 -31.40 -7.92
C VAL A 131 60.35 -30.86 -9.08
N SER A 132 60.39 -31.52 -10.25
CA SER A 132 59.57 -31.12 -11.40
C SER A 132 58.09 -31.22 -11.08
N ALA A 133 57.66 -32.36 -10.54
CA ALA A 133 56.26 -32.60 -10.20
C ALA A 133 55.73 -31.62 -9.13
N LEU A 134 56.48 -31.38 -8.05
CA LEU A 134 56.10 -30.42 -7.02
C LEU A 134 56.10 -28.98 -7.54
N SER A 135 57.01 -28.62 -8.45
CA SER A 135 57.03 -27.29 -9.06
C SER A 135 55.79 -27.06 -9.95
N GLU A 136 55.36 -28.07 -10.70
CA GLU A 136 54.11 -28.03 -11.47
C GLU A 136 52.88 -27.91 -10.55
N GLN A 137 52.83 -28.69 -9.47
CA GLN A 137 51.75 -28.60 -8.48
C GLN A 137 51.69 -27.22 -7.80
N LEU A 138 52.85 -26.67 -7.42
CA LEU A 138 52.96 -25.33 -6.85
C LEU A 138 52.44 -24.27 -7.82
N THR A 139 52.83 -24.35 -9.09
CA THR A 139 52.38 -23.41 -10.13
C THR A 139 50.86 -23.47 -10.30
N ALA A 140 50.30 -24.67 -10.42
CA ALA A 140 48.85 -24.87 -10.52
C ALA A 140 48.10 -24.39 -9.26
N ALA A 141 48.68 -24.57 -8.07
CA ALA A 141 48.09 -24.08 -6.81
C ALA A 141 48.07 -22.55 -6.75
N VAL A 142 49.16 -21.90 -7.15
CA VAL A 142 49.27 -20.43 -7.23
C VAL A 142 48.25 -19.86 -8.22
N GLU A 143 48.14 -20.46 -9.41
CA GLU A 143 47.16 -20.03 -10.42
C GLU A 143 45.71 -20.18 -9.93
N ARG A 144 45.38 -21.31 -9.28
CA ARG A 144 44.04 -21.53 -8.70
C ARG A 144 43.73 -20.53 -7.59
N ARG A 145 44.70 -20.25 -6.70
CA ARG A 145 44.54 -19.25 -5.64
C ARG A 145 44.31 -17.86 -6.24
N ALA A 146 45.07 -17.47 -7.26
CA ALA A 146 44.89 -16.20 -7.96
C ALA A 146 43.50 -16.10 -8.62
N ALA A 147 43.01 -17.17 -9.25
CA ALA A 147 41.66 -17.21 -9.81
C ALA A 147 40.57 -17.03 -8.74
N LEU A 148 40.73 -17.64 -7.56
CA LEU A 148 39.82 -17.45 -6.44
C LEU A 148 39.89 -16.02 -5.87
N GLN A 149 41.08 -15.43 -5.79
CA GLN A 149 41.25 -14.03 -5.38
C GLN A 149 40.57 -13.06 -6.35
N ALA A 150 40.74 -13.25 -7.66
CA ALA A 150 40.06 -12.45 -8.67
C ALA A 150 38.52 -12.57 -8.54
N ARG A 151 38.01 -13.78 -8.29
CA ARG A 151 36.58 -13.99 -8.03
C ARG A 151 36.11 -13.31 -6.74
N LEU A 152 36.94 -13.31 -5.70
CA LEU A 152 36.65 -12.63 -4.44
C LEU A 152 36.54 -11.10 -4.63
N GLU A 153 37.48 -10.52 -5.39
CA GLU A 153 37.50 -9.09 -5.72
C GLU A 153 36.32 -8.67 -6.60
N ALA A 154 35.92 -9.51 -7.55
CA ALA A 154 34.76 -9.29 -8.41
C ALA A 154 33.41 -9.42 -7.69
N GLN A 155 33.40 -9.92 -6.45
CA GLN A 155 32.20 -10.24 -5.67
C GLN A 155 31.24 -11.23 -6.37
N ASP A 156 31.76 -12.06 -7.27
CA ASP A 156 30.99 -12.98 -8.10
C ASP A 156 30.76 -14.33 -7.40
N PHE A 157 29.77 -14.35 -6.50
CA PHE A 157 29.47 -15.51 -5.67
C PHE A 157 28.10 -16.13 -5.92
N LEU A 158 27.24 -15.44 -6.66
CA LEU A 158 25.90 -15.90 -6.99
C LEU A 158 25.80 -16.26 -8.47
N PRO A 159 24.91 -17.19 -8.85
CA PRO A 159 24.53 -17.39 -10.23
C PRO A 159 24.00 -16.09 -10.86
N PRO A 160 24.17 -15.87 -12.17
CA PRO A 160 23.65 -14.68 -12.86
C PRO A 160 22.13 -14.53 -12.75
N GLU A 161 21.41 -15.64 -12.61
CA GLU A 161 19.96 -15.66 -12.36
C GLU A 161 19.60 -15.09 -10.98
N ASP A 162 20.34 -15.46 -9.93
CA ASP A 162 20.14 -14.93 -8.58
C ASP A 162 20.50 -13.43 -8.51
N GLU A 163 21.55 -13.01 -9.24
CA GLU A 163 21.92 -11.60 -9.39
C GLU A 163 20.85 -10.78 -10.12
N ALA A 164 20.25 -11.34 -11.18
CA ALA A 164 19.11 -10.73 -11.84
C ALA A 164 17.90 -10.62 -10.91
N LEU A 165 17.62 -11.69 -10.16
CA LEU A 165 16.52 -11.72 -9.20
C LEU A 165 16.70 -10.69 -8.07
N ILE A 166 17.92 -10.43 -7.59
CA ILE A 166 18.17 -9.34 -6.62
C ILE A 166 17.73 -8.00 -7.20
N ARG A 167 18.10 -7.70 -8.46
CA ARG A 167 17.70 -6.45 -9.12
C ARG A 167 16.18 -6.37 -9.31
N GLU A 168 15.56 -7.45 -9.76
CA GLU A 168 14.09 -7.51 -9.90
C GLU A 168 13.37 -7.30 -8.56
N LEU A 169 13.91 -7.86 -7.48
CA LEU A 169 13.36 -7.67 -6.13
C LEU A 169 13.54 -6.22 -5.66
N ASP A 170 14.70 -5.60 -5.91
CA ASP A 170 14.96 -4.20 -5.57
C ASP A 170 14.02 -3.26 -6.36
N ASP A 171 13.88 -3.47 -7.68
CA ASP A 171 12.96 -2.71 -8.54
C ASP A 171 11.49 -2.86 -8.09
N ALA A 172 11.09 -4.08 -7.70
CA ALA A 172 9.75 -4.34 -7.22
C ALA A 172 9.49 -3.70 -5.84
N MET A 173 10.49 -3.64 -4.95
CA MET A 173 10.39 -2.94 -3.68
C MET A 173 10.27 -1.42 -3.89
N ASP A 174 11.04 -0.84 -4.81
CA ASP A 174 10.93 0.59 -5.15
C ASP A 174 9.54 0.94 -5.70
N ALA A 175 8.96 0.07 -6.55
CA ALA A 175 7.59 0.24 -7.03
C ALA A 175 6.55 0.19 -5.90
N LEU A 176 6.71 -0.74 -4.94
CA LEU A 176 5.85 -0.82 -3.76
C LEU A 176 5.99 0.40 -2.84
N ASP A 177 7.20 0.93 -2.67
CA ASP A 177 7.46 2.11 -1.86
C ASP A 177 6.80 3.36 -2.48
N ALA A 178 6.84 3.51 -3.80
CA ALA A 178 6.10 4.55 -4.52
C ALA A 178 4.57 4.40 -4.35
N GLU A 179 4.05 3.17 -4.39
CA GLU A 179 2.62 2.94 -4.16
C GLU A 179 2.22 3.22 -2.70
N LEU A 180 3.09 2.92 -1.73
CA LEU A 180 2.90 3.24 -0.33
C LEU A 180 2.89 4.75 -0.08
N GLU A 181 3.74 5.52 -0.77
CA GLU A 181 3.73 6.99 -0.73
C GLU A 181 2.39 7.52 -1.24
N TYR A 182 1.93 7.05 -2.40
CA TYR A 182 0.62 7.40 -2.94
C TYR A 182 -0.53 7.09 -1.97
N VAL A 183 -0.53 5.90 -1.38
CA VAL A 183 -1.56 5.50 -0.39
C VAL A 183 -1.50 6.38 0.85
N THR A 184 -0.30 6.81 1.27
CA THR A 184 -0.10 7.70 2.41
C THR A 184 -0.69 9.09 2.11
N ASP A 185 -0.41 9.64 0.94
CA ASP A 185 -0.94 10.94 0.52
C ASP A 185 -2.47 10.92 0.40
N GLU A 186 -3.03 9.88 -0.23
CA GLU A 186 -4.47 9.72 -0.32
C GLU A 186 -5.14 9.50 1.04
N SER A 187 -4.44 8.85 1.97
CA SER A 187 -4.93 8.67 3.35
C SER A 187 -4.98 10.01 4.09
N SER A 188 -3.96 10.85 3.93
CA SER A 188 -3.91 12.20 4.49
C SER A 188 -5.05 13.07 3.96
N LYS A 189 -5.30 13.04 2.63
CA LYS A 189 -6.43 13.77 2.02
C LYS A 189 -7.78 13.27 2.53
N ALA A 190 -7.95 11.95 2.62
CA ALA A 190 -9.18 11.36 3.15
C ALA A 190 -9.39 11.74 4.62
N ALA A 191 -8.34 11.69 5.44
CA ALA A 191 -8.40 12.09 6.84
C ALA A 191 -8.79 13.57 7.02
N ALA A 192 -8.26 14.47 6.19
CA ALA A 192 -8.66 15.87 6.18
C ALA A 192 -10.15 16.04 5.85
N ALA A 193 -10.64 15.34 4.82
CA ALA A 193 -12.07 15.37 4.47
C ALA A 193 -12.97 14.81 5.59
N VAL A 194 -12.49 13.81 6.34
CA VAL A 194 -13.21 13.28 7.52
C VAL A 194 -13.28 14.34 8.64
N ALA A 195 -12.19 15.09 8.87
CA ALA A 195 -12.15 16.17 9.85
C ALA A 195 -13.11 17.31 9.47
N ASP A 196 -13.01 17.81 8.24
CA ASP A 196 -13.90 18.86 7.72
C ASP A 196 -15.38 18.44 7.81
N GLY A 197 -15.66 17.19 7.46
CA GLY A 197 -16.99 16.62 7.56
C GLY A 197 -17.48 16.42 9.01
N ALA A 198 -16.58 16.22 9.98
CA ALA A 198 -16.92 16.17 11.41
C ALA A 198 -17.33 17.56 11.92
N ASP A 199 -16.60 18.61 11.53
CA ASP A 199 -16.94 19.99 11.87
C ASP A 199 -18.29 20.40 11.25
N ALA A 200 -18.54 19.95 10.02
CA ALA A 200 -19.84 20.12 9.37
C ALA A 200 -20.97 19.39 10.11
N ALA A 201 -20.72 18.19 10.64
CA ALA A 201 -21.68 17.45 11.44
C ALA A 201 -22.02 18.16 12.75
N GLU A 202 -21.01 18.65 13.46
CA GLU A 202 -21.19 19.38 14.72
C GLU A 202 -21.94 20.69 14.49
N SER A 203 -21.56 21.46 13.47
CA SER A 203 -22.23 22.72 13.12
C SER A 203 -23.64 22.51 12.57
N PHE A 204 -23.92 21.37 11.93
CA PHE A 204 -25.27 20.97 11.54
C PHE A 204 -26.11 20.72 12.78
N GLN A 205 -25.61 19.90 13.71
CA GLN A 205 -26.30 19.58 14.95
C GLN A 205 -26.61 20.84 15.75
N LYS A 206 -25.62 21.72 15.96
CA LYS A 206 -25.81 23.03 16.63
C LYS A 206 -26.89 23.85 15.94
N ARG A 207 -26.79 24.03 14.61
CA ARG A 207 -27.76 24.83 13.86
C ARG A 207 -29.17 24.27 13.92
N THR A 208 -29.33 22.94 13.89
CA THR A 208 -30.64 22.30 14.04
C THR A 208 -31.24 22.48 15.44
N GLN A 209 -30.41 22.54 16.49
CA GLN A 209 -30.86 22.82 17.86
C GLN A 209 -31.29 24.28 18.05
N GLU A 210 -30.74 25.21 17.28
CA GLU A 210 -31.07 26.64 17.33
C GLU A 210 -32.35 27.02 16.56
N LEU A 211 -32.94 26.10 15.78
CA LEU A 211 -34.12 26.38 14.98
C LEU A 211 -35.34 26.69 15.84
N GLY A 212 -36.07 27.76 15.50
CA GLY A 212 -37.38 28.03 16.10
C GLY A 212 -38.42 26.98 15.69
N LEU A 213 -39.48 26.79 16.50
CA LEU A 213 -40.51 25.78 16.24
C LEU A 213 -41.20 25.95 14.86
N ALA A 214 -41.43 27.20 14.43
CA ALA A 214 -42.04 27.48 13.13
C ALA A 214 -41.09 27.13 11.96
N GLU A 215 -39.81 27.44 12.10
CA GLU A 215 -38.77 27.13 11.12
C GLU A 215 -38.56 25.60 11.02
N ALA A 216 -38.48 24.92 12.16
CA ALA A 216 -38.34 23.47 12.24
C ALA A 216 -39.51 22.75 11.55
N ARG A 217 -40.75 23.19 11.80
CA ARG A 217 -41.95 22.63 11.12
C ARG A 217 -41.94 22.90 9.62
N GLY A 218 -41.56 24.11 9.21
CA GLY A 218 -41.46 24.49 7.80
C GLY A 218 -40.41 23.67 7.05
N LEU A 219 -39.22 23.52 7.63
CA LEU A 219 -38.14 22.68 7.09
C LEU A 219 -38.55 21.21 7.04
N LEU A 220 -39.14 20.67 8.10
CA LEU A 220 -39.58 19.28 8.15
C LEU A 220 -40.60 18.97 7.05
N ALA A 221 -41.57 19.87 6.82
CA ALA A 221 -42.53 19.72 5.74
C ALA A 221 -41.85 19.68 4.37
N GLN A 222 -40.90 20.58 4.11
CA GLN A 222 -40.15 20.63 2.86
C GLN A 222 -39.26 19.39 2.67
N TYR A 223 -38.56 18.92 3.71
CA TYR A 223 -37.75 17.71 3.63
C TYR A 223 -38.60 16.47 3.41
N MET A 224 -39.72 16.33 4.11
CA MET A 224 -40.65 15.22 3.90
C MET A 224 -41.22 15.19 2.48
N GLU A 225 -41.58 16.35 1.92
CA GLU A 225 -42.02 16.46 0.53
C GLU A 225 -40.92 16.01 -0.45
N THR A 226 -39.66 16.43 -0.22
CA THR A 226 -38.54 15.96 -1.04
C THR A 226 -38.28 14.46 -0.92
N LEU A 227 -38.42 13.88 0.28
CA LEU A 227 -38.22 12.45 0.53
C LEU A 227 -39.31 11.59 -0.13
N VAL A 228 -40.57 12.00 0.00
CA VAL A 228 -41.71 11.31 -0.62
C VAL A 228 -41.57 11.38 -2.14
N GLY A 229 -41.37 12.57 -2.70
CA GLY A 229 -41.17 12.75 -4.14
C GLY A 229 -39.94 12.00 -4.67
N GLY A 230 -38.88 11.88 -3.87
CA GLY A 230 -37.71 11.05 -4.18
C GLY A 230 -38.05 9.57 -4.29
N ARG A 231 -38.76 9.02 -3.30
CA ARG A 231 -39.19 7.60 -3.29
C ARG A 231 -40.14 7.26 -4.44
N ASP A 232 -41.05 8.16 -4.77
CA ASP A 232 -41.99 7.95 -5.88
C ASP A 232 -41.26 7.89 -7.22
N ARG A 233 -40.24 8.75 -7.40
CA ARG A 233 -39.36 8.69 -8.58
C ARG A 233 -38.51 7.42 -8.61
N GLU A 234 -37.97 7.00 -7.47
CA GLU A 234 -37.19 5.76 -7.36
C GLU A 234 -38.02 4.56 -7.79
N ARG A 235 -39.25 4.42 -7.28
CA ARG A 235 -40.21 3.38 -7.69
C ARG A 235 -40.56 3.42 -9.18
N ALA A 236 -40.75 4.62 -9.72
CA ALA A 236 -41.03 4.78 -11.14
C ALA A 236 -39.81 4.38 -12.00
N ASN A 237 -38.60 4.69 -11.56
CA ASN A 237 -37.37 4.31 -12.25
C ASN A 237 -37.09 2.81 -12.15
N THR A 238 -37.30 2.18 -10.99
CA THR A 238 -37.14 0.72 -10.85
C THR A 238 -38.13 -0.05 -11.72
N ALA A 239 -39.38 0.44 -11.83
CA ALA A 239 -40.36 -0.13 -12.76
C ALA A 239 -39.90 -0.04 -14.22
N LYS A 240 -39.37 1.12 -14.65
CA LYS A 240 -38.83 1.30 -16.01
C LYS A 240 -37.62 0.41 -16.31
N VAL A 241 -36.71 0.25 -15.34
CA VAL A 241 -35.55 -0.65 -15.48
C VAL A 241 -36.02 -2.09 -15.60
N ALA A 242 -36.96 -2.53 -14.75
CA ALA A 242 -37.52 -3.88 -14.83
C ALA A 242 -38.26 -4.15 -16.15
N GLU A 243 -38.98 -3.16 -16.69
CA GLU A 243 -39.61 -3.26 -18.02
C GLU A 243 -38.56 -3.36 -19.14
N ALA A 244 -37.42 -2.69 -19.00
CA ALA A 244 -36.32 -2.73 -19.97
C ALA A 244 -35.48 -4.02 -19.91
N GLU A 245 -35.45 -4.72 -18.77
CA GLU A 245 -34.74 -6.00 -18.60
C GLU A 245 -35.56 -7.22 -19.07
N VAL A 246 -36.87 -7.07 -19.30
CA VAL A 246 -37.79 -8.14 -19.74
C VAL A 246 -38.03 -8.13 -21.26
N MET A 247 -37.56 -7.11 -21.98
CA MET A 247 -37.55 -7.05 -23.45
C MET A 247 -36.20 -7.48 -24.03
#